data_AF-A0A2K3P9Q9-F1
#
_entry.id   AF-A0A2K3P9Q9-F1
#
_cell.length_a   1.000
_cell.length_b   1.000
_cell.length_c   1.000
_cell.angle_alpha   90.00
_cell.angle_beta   90.00
_cell.angle_gamma   90.00
#
_symmetry.space_group_name_H-M   'P 1'
#
loop_
_entity.id
_entity.type
_entity.pdbx_description
1 polymer ?
#
loop_
_entity_poly.entity_id
_entity_poly.type
_entity_poly.pdbx_seq_one_letter_code
_entity_poly.pdbx_strand_id
1 'polypeptide(L)'
;MSEVLKVLILDRLTLKIMSHSCRMADITGEGVTLVEDMYKQRQPFPTLDAIYFLQPTRENITMFLSDMAGKAPLYRKAFVFFSSPISRELVVDIKKDPRVLPRLGALREMNLEYFAIDSQGFITNNERALEDLFGDEENNHKGVACLNVMATRIATVFASLREFPSIRYRAAKSLDATTMTTFRDLIPTKLAAGVWDCLTKYKKTIPSFPQTETCELLIIDRTIDQIAPVIHEWTYDAMCHDLLNMEGNKYVHEVPGKAGGPPERKEVLLEDHDPLWLELRHAHIADASERLHLKMTSFMSKNKAAQIQHGS
;
A
#
# COMPACT_ATOMS: atom_id res chain seq x y z
N MET A 1 -5.89 -34.63 1.99
CA MET A 1 -6.55 -33.67 2.89
C MET A 1 -7.36 -32.75 2.01
N SER A 2 -8.67 -32.65 2.21
CA SER A 2 -9.49 -31.71 1.44
C SER A 2 -9.03 -30.28 1.77
N GLU A 3 -8.61 -29.55 0.75
CA GLU A 3 -8.18 -28.16 0.90
C GLU A 3 -9.36 -27.33 1.41
N VAL A 4 -9.24 -26.79 2.62
CA VAL A 4 -10.30 -25.97 3.20
C VAL A 4 -10.27 -24.63 2.48
N LEU A 5 -11.26 -24.43 1.60
CA LEU A 5 -11.54 -23.19 0.90
C LEU A 5 -11.79 -22.05 1.90
N LYS A 6 -11.26 -20.87 1.60
CA LYS A 6 -11.32 -19.70 2.49
C LYS A 6 -11.87 -18.47 1.78
N VAL A 7 -12.49 -17.59 2.55
CA VAL A 7 -12.92 -16.26 2.10
C VAL A 7 -11.98 -15.22 2.71
N LEU A 8 -11.42 -14.33 1.89
CA LEU A 8 -10.59 -13.21 2.35
C LEU A 8 -11.46 -11.97 2.46
N ILE A 9 -11.55 -11.40 3.65
CA ILE A 9 -12.30 -10.19 3.97
C ILE A 9 -11.32 -9.05 4.17
N LEU A 10 -11.50 -7.98 3.39
CA LEU A 10 -10.64 -6.81 3.39
C LEU A 10 -11.46 -5.55 3.69
N ASP A 11 -10.87 -4.63 4.44
CA ASP A 11 -11.38 -3.26 4.52
C ASP A 11 -10.84 -2.39 3.38
N ARG A 12 -11.20 -1.11 3.36
CA ARG A 12 -10.82 -0.17 2.30
C ARG A 12 -9.30 0.00 2.18
N LEU A 13 -8.57 -0.02 3.29
CA LEU A 13 -7.13 0.20 3.26
C LEU A 13 -6.40 -1.09 2.87
N THR A 14 -6.72 -2.19 3.54
CA THR A 14 -6.11 -3.50 3.31
C THR A 14 -6.43 -4.04 1.91
N LEU A 15 -7.59 -3.72 1.34
CA LEU A 15 -7.88 -3.97 -0.07
C LEU A 15 -6.88 -3.27 -0.99
N LYS A 16 -6.62 -1.98 -0.75
CA LYS A 16 -5.62 -1.22 -1.52
C LYS A 16 -4.20 -1.79 -1.28
N ILE A 17 -3.85 -2.22 -0.07
CA ILE A 17 -2.52 -2.82 0.21
C ILE A 17 -2.34 -4.11 -0.61
N MET A 18 -3.35 -4.98 -0.56
CA MET A 18 -3.35 -6.23 -1.33
C MET A 18 -3.29 -5.97 -2.83
N SER A 19 -4.01 -4.97 -3.34
CA SER A 19 -4.01 -4.66 -4.78
C SER A 19 -2.66 -4.17 -5.31
N HIS A 20 -1.82 -3.58 -4.46
CA HIS A 20 -0.46 -3.17 -4.84
C HIS A 20 0.54 -4.33 -4.83
N SER A 21 0.23 -5.44 -4.15
CA SER A 21 1.21 -6.49 -3.86
C SER A 21 0.85 -7.86 -4.46
N CYS A 22 -0.42 -8.10 -4.76
CA CYS A 22 -0.91 -9.42 -5.18
C CYS A 22 -1.98 -9.29 -6.27
N ARG A 23 -1.88 -10.12 -7.31
CA ARG A 23 -2.96 -10.29 -8.29
C ARG A 23 -3.98 -11.29 -7.78
N MET A 24 -5.16 -11.30 -8.39
CA MET A 24 -6.18 -12.29 -8.04
C MET A 24 -5.70 -13.73 -8.24
N ALA A 25 -4.87 -14.00 -9.25
CA ALA A 25 -4.31 -15.33 -9.47
C ALA A 25 -3.37 -15.78 -8.34
N ASP A 26 -2.62 -14.85 -7.74
CA ASP A 26 -1.71 -15.15 -6.63
C ASP A 26 -2.53 -15.48 -5.37
N ILE A 27 -3.63 -14.75 -5.13
CA ILE A 27 -4.55 -14.98 -4.01
C ILE A 27 -5.28 -16.32 -4.15
N THR A 28 -5.81 -16.63 -5.34
CA THR A 28 -6.54 -17.89 -5.58
C THR A 28 -5.63 -19.11 -5.60
N GLY A 29 -4.37 -18.94 -6.03
CA GLY A 29 -3.34 -19.97 -5.97
C GLY A 29 -3.04 -20.44 -4.54
N GLU A 30 -3.27 -19.60 -3.53
CA GLU A 30 -3.07 -19.90 -2.10
C GLU A 30 -4.36 -20.38 -1.39
N GLY A 31 -5.37 -20.82 -2.16
CA GLY A 31 -6.58 -21.46 -1.63
C GLY A 31 -7.63 -20.50 -1.07
N VAL A 32 -7.57 -19.22 -1.44
CA VAL A 32 -8.65 -18.24 -1.22
C VAL A 32 -9.61 -18.28 -2.41
N THR A 33 -10.88 -18.56 -2.15
CA THR A 33 -11.89 -18.70 -3.22
C THR A 33 -12.56 -17.37 -3.55
N LEU A 34 -12.73 -16.51 -2.56
CA LEU A 34 -13.48 -15.26 -2.67
C LEU A 34 -12.75 -14.15 -1.90
N VAL A 35 -12.74 -12.96 -2.48
CA VAL A 35 -12.30 -11.72 -1.82
C VAL A 35 -13.51 -10.82 -1.69
N GLU A 36 -13.81 -10.40 -0.47
CA GLU A 36 -15.02 -9.67 -0.12
C GLU A 36 -14.68 -8.38 0.63
N ASP A 37 -15.51 -7.35 0.43
CA ASP A 37 -15.40 -6.06 1.09
C ASP A 37 -16.13 -6.09 2.44
N MET A 38 -15.41 -5.73 3.51
CA MET A 38 -15.92 -5.66 4.87
C MET A 38 -17.22 -4.85 4.98
N TYR A 39 -17.33 -3.75 4.22
CA TYR A 39 -18.43 -2.79 4.32
C TYR A 39 -19.65 -3.14 3.47
N LYS A 40 -19.58 -4.20 2.66
CA LYS A 40 -20.70 -4.66 1.85
C LYS A 40 -21.50 -5.75 2.57
N GLN A 41 -22.78 -5.85 2.21
CA GLN A 41 -23.59 -7.00 2.60
C GLN A 41 -23.05 -8.25 1.90
N ARG A 42 -22.58 -9.21 2.70
CA ARG A 42 -21.94 -10.44 2.23
C ARG A 42 -22.87 -11.63 2.40
N GLN A 43 -22.80 -12.58 1.47
CA GLN A 43 -23.56 -13.81 1.54
C GLN A 43 -22.99 -14.72 2.67
N PRO A 44 -23.85 -15.35 3.50
CA PRO A 44 -23.38 -16.29 4.52
C PRO A 44 -22.80 -17.57 3.89
N PHE A 45 -21.58 -17.93 4.29
CA PHE A 45 -20.89 -19.18 3.93
C PHE A 45 -20.43 -19.93 5.20
N PRO A 46 -21.36 -20.50 5.99
CA PRO A 46 -21.07 -21.08 7.31
C PRO A 46 -20.19 -22.35 7.26
N THR A 47 -19.90 -22.89 6.08
CA THR A 47 -18.99 -24.02 5.86
C THR A 47 -17.55 -23.59 5.59
N LEU A 48 -17.33 -22.34 5.19
CA LEU A 48 -16.02 -21.78 4.84
C LEU A 48 -15.39 -21.08 6.05
N ASP A 49 -14.06 -21.09 6.11
CA ASP A 49 -13.32 -20.26 7.05
C ASP A 49 -13.05 -18.88 6.43
N ALA A 50 -13.06 -17.83 7.26
CA ALA A 50 -12.76 -16.47 6.83
C ALA A 50 -11.41 -15.99 7.36
N ILE A 51 -10.64 -15.38 6.47
CA ILE A 51 -9.43 -14.62 6.79
C ILE A 51 -9.83 -13.16 6.76
N TYR A 52 -9.72 -12.47 7.89
CA TYR A 52 -9.93 -11.03 7.99
C TYR A 52 -8.56 -10.36 8.00
N PHE A 53 -8.22 -9.60 6.96
CA PHE A 53 -7.07 -8.71 6.99
C PHE A 53 -7.60 -7.28 7.08
N LEU A 54 -7.46 -6.64 8.25
CA LEU A 54 -8.17 -5.40 8.59
C LEU A 54 -7.25 -4.40 9.30
N GLN A 55 -7.58 -3.12 9.22
CA GLN A 55 -7.07 -2.12 10.15
C GLN A 55 -7.66 -2.32 11.56
N PRO A 56 -6.88 -2.08 12.64
CA PRO A 56 -7.36 -2.18 14.01
C PRO A 56 -8.20 -0.96 14.42
N THR A 57 -9.35 -0.74 13.76
CA THR A 57 -10.29 0.36 14.06
C THR A 57 -11.52 -0.14 14.81
N ARG A 58 -12.15 0.71 15.61
CA ARG A 58 -13.40 0.36 16.32
C ARG A 58 -14.49 -0.12 15.36
N GLU A 59 -14.65 0.56 14.24
CA GLU A 59 -15.63 0.19 13.20
C GLU A 59 -15.38 -1.23 12.68
N ASN A 60 -14.14 -1.54 12.27
CA ASN A 60 -13.79 -2.87 11.78
C ASN A 60 -14.02 -3.95 12.82
N ILE A 61 -13.67 -3.70 14.09
CA ILE A 61 -13.93 -4.64 15.19
C ILE A 61 -15.43 -4.86 15.37
N THR A 62 -16.25 -3.80 15.38
CA THR A 62 -17.70 -3.91 15.51
C THR A 62 -18.31 -4.73 14.37
N MET A 63 -17.89 -4.47 13.13
CA MET A 63 -18.37 -5.23 11.98
C MET A 63 -17.92 -6.70 12.02
N PHE A 64 -16.66 -6.96 12.39
CA PHE A 64 -16.14 -8.32 12.54
C PHE A 64 -16.92 -9.11 13.60
N LEU A 65 -17.17 -8.49 14.75
CA LEU A 65 -17.97 -9.11 15.81
C LEU A 65 -19.40 -9.38 15.33
N SER A 66 -19.99 -8.47 14.54
CA SER A 66 -21.32 -8.67 13.95
C SER A 66 -21.38 -9.88 13.01
N ASP A 67 -20.39 -10.05 12.11
CA ASP A 67 -20.32 -11.17 11.18
C ASP A 67 -20.27 -12.53 11.88
N MET A 68 -19.53 -12.57 12.99
CA MET A 68 -19.24 -13.79 13.75
C MET A 68 -20.20 -13.99 14.93
N ALA A 69 -21.12 -13.06 15.18
CA ALA A 69 -22.09 -13.15 16.26
C ALA A 69 -23.24 -14.11 15.92
N GLY A 70 -24.04 -14.45 16.93
CA GLY A 70 -25.31 -15.16 16.75
C GLY A 70 -25.20 -16.68 16.50
N LYS A 71 -26.37 -17.31 16.32
CA LYS A 71 -26.50 -18.76 16.11
C LYS A 71 -26.03 -19.20 14.72
N ALA A 72 -26.21 -18.34 13.71
CA ALA A 72 -25.79 -18.56 12.33
C ALA A 72 -24.77 -17.46 11.93
N PRO A 73 -23.47 -17.66 12.18
CA PRO A 73 -22.44 -16.73 11.73
C PRO A 73 -22.31 -16.75 10.20
N LEU A 74 -21.72 -15.71 9.63
CA LEU A 74 -21.38 -15.69 8.21
C LEU A 74 -20.37 -16.78 7.84
N TYR A 75 -19.45 -17.14 8.75
CA TYR A 75 -18.35 -18.07 8.48
C TYR A 75 -18.14 -19.05 9.64
N ARG A 76 -17.48 -20.19 9.36
CA ARG A 76 -17.23 -21.26 10.33
C ARG A 76 -16.22 -20.86 11.41
N LYS A 77 -15.04 -20.41 10.99
CA LYS A 77 -13.98 -19.85 11.83
C LYS A 77 -13.48 -18.54 11.24
N ALA A 78 -12.97 -17.67 12.12
CA ALA A 78 -12.33 -16.42 11.73
C ALA A 78 -10.84 -16.44 12.09
N PHE A 79 -9.99 -16.09 11.14
CA PHE A 79 -8.57 -15.83 11.32
C PHE A 79 -8.33 -14.35 11.09
N VAL A 80 -8.09 -13.61 12.17
CA VAL A 80 -8.00 -12.14 12.13
C VAL A 80 -6.54 -11.70 12.14
N PHE A 81 -6.19 -10.88 11.17
CA PHE A 81 -4.87 -10.34 10.92
C PHE A 81 -4.99 -8.82 10.84
N PHE A 82 -4.37 -8.10 11.76
CA PHE A 82 -4.38 -6.63 11.74
C PHE A 82 -3.22 -6.08 10.92
N SER A 83 -3.48 -5.06 10.09
CA SER A 83 -2.45 -4.37 9.29
C SER A 83 -1.40 -3.69 10.15
N SER A 84 -1.80 -3.15 11.31
CA SER A 84 -0.94 -2.45 12.26
C SER A 84 -1.20 -2.94 13.70
N PRO A 85 -0.38 -2.56 14.69
CA PRO A 85 -0.57 -2.98 16.08
C PRO A 85 -1.94 -2.62 16.65
N ILE A 86 -2.57 -3.55 17.35
CA ILE A 86 -3.91 -3.34 17.93
C ILE A 86 -3.81 -2.82 19.36
N SER A 87 -4.67 -1.86 19.72
CA SER A 87 -4.73 -1.35 21.09
C SER A 87 -5.30 -2.39 22.07
N ARG A 88 -4.86 -2.32 23.34
CA ARG A 88 -5.37 -3.23 24.39
C ARG A 88 -6.88 -3.10 24.59
N GLU A 89 -7.43 -1.90 24.40
CA GLU A 89 -8.87 -1.63 24.50
C GLU A 89 -9.66 -2.47 23.49
N LEU A 90 -9.25 -2.45 22.22
CA LEU A 90 -9.92 -3.20 21.15
C LEU A 90 -9.80 -4.72 21.36
N VAL A 91 -8.65 -5.20 21.86
CA VAL A 91 -8.50 -6.61 22.23
C VAL A 91 -9.47 -6.99 23.36
N VAL A 92 -9.64 -6.12 24.35
CA VAL A 92 -10.60 -6.33 25.44
C VAL A 92 -12.03 -6.38 24.89
N ASP A 93 -12.37 -5.53 23.92
CA ASP A 93 -13.70 -5.54 23.30
C ASP A 93 -13.98 -6.84 22.54
N ILE A 94 -13.00 -7.38 21.81
CA ILE A 94 -13.14 -8.71 21.17
C ILE A 94 -13.34 -9.80 22.24
N LYS A 95 -12.60 -9.73 23.35
CA LYS A 95 -12.70 -10.71 24.44
C LYS A 95 -14.05 -10.69 25.17
N LYS A 96 -14.80 -9.59 25.10
CA LYS A 96 -16.11 -9.47 25.76
C LYS A 96 -17.21 -10.29 25.08
N ASP A 97 -17.06 -10.70 23.81
CA ASP A 97 -18.09 -11.51 23.14
C ASP A 97 -17.78 -13.03 23.25
N PRO A 98 -18.45 -13.76 24.16
CA PRO A 98 -18.20 -15.18 24.37
C PRO A 98 -18.65 -16.06 23.20
N ARG A 99 -19.42 -15.52 22.24
CA ARG A 99 -19.91 -16.26 21.07
C ARG A 99 -18.89 -16.28 19.95
N VAL A 100 -18.06 -15.24 19.86
CA VAL A 100 -17.01 -15.10 18.84
C VAL A 100 -15.75 -15.85 19.25
N LEU A 101 -15.40 -15.86 20.55
CA LEU A 101 -14.17 -16.49 21.05
C LEU A 101 -13.96 -17.96 20.60
N PRO A 102 -14.96 -18.86 20.63
CA PRO A 102 -14.79 -20.23 20.16
C PRO A 102 -14.57 -20.35 18.65
N ARG A 103 -14.94 -19.31 17.89
CA ARG A 103 -14.83 -19.25 16.42
C ARG A 103 -13.54 -18.59 15.96
N LEU A 104 -12.80 -17.93 16.87
CA LEU A 104 -11.56 -17.24 16.56
C LEU A 104 -10.41 -18.26 16.46
N GLY A 105 -9.97 -18.54 15.23
CA GLY A 105 -8.87 -19.46 14.94
C GLY A 105 -7.49 -18.83 15.14
N ALA A 106 -7.35 -17.54 14.83
CA ALA A 106 -6.13 -16.78 15.10
C ALA A 106 -6.45 -15.29 15.25
N LEU A 107 -5.63 -14.60 16.03
CA LEU A 107 -5.58 -13.14 16.08
C LEU A 107 -4.11 -12.73 16.07
N ARG A 108 -3.66 -12.06 15.02
CA ARG A 108 -2.25 -11.69 14.82
C ARG A 108 -2.13 -10.27 14.28
N GLU A 109 -0.98 -9.66 14.53
CA GLU A 109 -0.58 -8.38 13.92
C GLU A 109 0.38 -8.69 12.79
N MET A 110 0.05 -8.25 11.57
CA MET A 110 0.90 -8.43 10.40
C MET A 110 1.99 -7.36 10.32
N ASN A 111 1.72 -6.15 10.82
CA ASN A 111 2.58 -4.99 10.65
C ASN A 111 2.91 -4.76 9.16
N LEU A 112 1.87 -4.74 8.34
CA LEU A 112 1.89 -4.49 6.89
C LEU A 112 0.84 -3.40 6.59
N GLU A 113 1.16 -2.14 6.90
CA GLU A 113 0.29 -1.00 6.63
C GLU A 113 0.99 0.06 5.76
N TYR A 114 1.54 -0.36 4.63
CA TYR A 114 2.16 0.52 3.63
C TYR A 114 1.85 -0.01 2.22
N PHE A 115 2.11 0.82 1.21
CA PHE A 115 1.82 0.49 -0.18
C PHE A 115 3.13 0.44 -0.94
N ALA A 116 3.55 -0.76 -1.35
CA ALA A 116 4.70 -0.93 -2.23
C ALA A 116 4.33 -0.41 -3.62
N ILE A 117 5.13 0.52 -4.15
CA ILE A 117 4.94 1.07 -5.50
C ILE A 117 5.76 0.27 -6.50
N ASP A 118 7.00 -0.06 -6.11
CA ASP A 118 7.92 -0.89 -6.86
C ASP A 118 8.88 -1.62 -5.88
N SER A 119 9.85 -2.35 -6.40
CA SER A 119 10.88 -3.06 -5.61
C SER A 119 11.66 -2.22 -4.55
N GLN A 120 11.70 -0.90 -4.67
CA GLN A 120 12.47 0.03 -3.83
C GLN A 120 11.63 1.20 -3.27
N GLY A 121 10.43 1.42 -3.78
CA GLY A 121 9.54 2.51 -3.40
C GLY A 121 8.32 2.06 -2.59
N PHE A 122 7.96 2.84 -1.58
CA PHE A 122 6.67 2.69 -0.89
C PHE A 122 6.07 4.06 -0.56
N ILE A 123 4.75 4.10 -0.35
CA ILE A 123 4.03 5.28 0.14
C ILE A 123 3.23 4.95 1.40
N THR A 124 2.97 5.98 2.21
CA THR A 124 2.06 5.88 3.36
C THR A 124 0.62 6.18 3.00
N ASN A 125 0.29 6.56 1.75
CA ASN A 125 -1.07 6.85 1.28
C ASN A 125 -1.82 7.89 2.13
N ASN A 126 -1.22 9.07 2.27
CA ASN A 126 -1.80 10.24 2.91
C ASN A 126 -1.96 11.34 1.84
N GLU A 127 -2.98 11.24 1.00
CA GLU A 127 -3.18 12.13 -0.18
C GLU A 127 -3.19 13.62 0.19
N ARG A 128 -3.75 13.98 1.35
CA ARG A 128 -3.81 15.36 1.85
C ARG A 128 -2.65 15.75 2.77
N ALA A 129 -1.58 14.96 2.85
CA ALA A 129 -0.47 15.23 3.77
C ALA A 129 0.14 16.63 3.58
N LEU A 130 0.26 17.12 2.33
CA LEU A 130 0.79 18.45 2.08
C LEU A 130 -0.09 19.54 2.71
N GLU A 131 -1.42 19.44 2.54
CA GLU A 131 -2.40 20.36 3.14
C GLU A 131 -2.44 20.22 4.66
N ASP A 132 -2.53 19.00 5.19
CA ASP A 132 -2.64 18.74 6.62
C ASP A 132 -1.39 19.16 7.41
N LEU A 133 -0.20 19.13 6.78
CA LEU A 133 1.08 19.43 7.42
C LEU A 133 1.54 20.87 7.20
N PHE A 134 1.31 21.43 6.00
CA PHE A 134 1.81 22.76 5.61
C PHE A 134 0.71 23.80 5.41
N GLY A 135 -0.57 23.43 5.48
CA GLY A 135 -1.70 24.34 5.37
C GLY A 135 -1.75 25.36 6.51
N ASP A 136 -2.34 26.53 6.22
CA ASP A 136 -2.53 27.63 7.18
C ASP A 136 -3.75 27.37 8.08
N GLU A 137 -3.66 26.36 8.95
CA GLU A 137 -4.64 26.15 10.03
C GLU A 137 -4.09 26.64 11.38
N GLU A 138 -4.93 27.32 12.17
CA GLU A 138 -4.56 27.78 13.52
C GLU A 138 -4.27 26.60 14.47
N ASN A 139 -4.86 25.43 14.21
CA ASN A 139 -4.72 24.24 15.04
C ASN A 139 -4.10 23.06 14.29
N ASN A 140 -2.99 22.56 14.83
CA ASN A 140 -2.19 21.48 14.24
C ASN A 140 -2.75 20.07 14.48
N HIS A 141 -4.01 19.92 14.91
CA HIS A 141 -4.61 18.60 15.21
C HIS A 141 -4.58 17.64 14.00
N LYS A 142 -4.94 18.12 12.80
CA LYS A 142 -4.89 17.32 11.57
C LYS A 142 -3.46 16.91 11.23
N GLY A 143 -2.52 17.85 11.29
CA GLY A 143 -1.10 17.57 11.07
C GLY A 143 -0.55 16.53 12.05
N VAL A 144 -0.87 16.63 13.34
CA VAL A 144 -0.47 15.62 14.34
C VAL A 144 -1.08 14.25 14.03
N ALA A 145 -2.36 14.18 13.67
CA ALA A 145 -2.99 12.92 13.28
C ALA A 145 -2.33 12.32 12.03
N CYS A 146 -2.02 13.15 11.03
CA CYS A 146 -1.34 12.75 9.81
C CYS A 146 0.05 12.18 10.11
N LEU A 147 0.86 12.87 10.94
CA LEU A 147 2.17 12.40 11.39
C LEU A 147 2.10 11.06 12.12
N ASN A 148 1.10 10.86 12.99
CA ASN A 148 0.93 9.59 13.71
C ASN A 148 0.61 8.42 12.76
N VAL A 149 -0.22 8.66 11.74
CA VAL A 149 -0.50 7.67 10.70
C VAL A 149 0.77 7.37 9.91
N MET A 150 1.48 8.40 9.42
CA MET A 150 2.75 8.21 8.70
C MET A 150 3.76 7.44 9.52
N ALA A 151 3.95 7.80 10.80
CA ALA A 151 4.88 7.13 11.70
C ALA A 151 4.57 5.65 11.87
N THR A 152 3.29 5.30 12.07
CA THR A 152 2.84 3.91 12.20
C THR A 152 3.13 3.13 10.92
N ARG A 153 2.77 3.70 9.76
CA ARG A 153 2.96 3.05 8.45
C ARG A 153 4.43 2.87 8.11
N ILE A 154 5.26 3.89 8.30
CA ILE A 154 6.73 3.79 8.14
C ILE A 154 7.29 2.70 9.07
N ALA A 155 6.86 2.64 10.33
CA ALA A 155 7.32 1.59 11.24
C ALA A 155 6.95 0.18 10.75
N THR A 156 5.77 -0.01 10.15
CA THR A 156 5.38 -1.31 9.58
C THR A 156 6.30 -1.78 8.43
N VAL A 157 6.91 -0.86 7.69
CA VAL A 157 7.94 -1.21 6.69
C VAL A 157 9.13 -1.89 7.37
N PHE A 158 9.66 -1.30 8.43
CA PHE A 158 10.79 -1.85 9.18
C PHE A 158 10.45 -3.15 9.91
N ALA A 159 9.21 -3.29 10.39
CA ALA A 159 8.72 -4.56 10.92
C ALA A 159 8.76 -5.68 9.86
N SER A 160 8.42 -5.35 8.62
CA SER A 160 8.38 -6.28 7.49
C SER A 160 9.78 -6.64 7.00
N LEU A 161 10.67 -5.65 6.89
CA LEU A 161 12.06 -5.83 6.49
C LEU A 161 12.92 -6.49 7.57
N ARG A 162 12.44 -6.54 8.83
CA ARG A 162 13.21 -7.00 10.00
C ARG A 162 14.45 -6.15 10.26
N GLU A 163 14.28 -4.85 10.11
CA GLU A 163 15.34 -3.84 10.22
C GLU A 163 15.04 -2.88 11.37
N PHE A 164 16.06 -2.45 12.12
CA PHE A 164 15.95 -1.40 13.15
C PHE A 164 16.84 -0.21 12.75
N PRO A 165 16.28 0.91 12.26
CA PRO A 165 17.08 2.00 11.72
C PRO A 165 17.66 2.94 12.79
N SER A 166 18.84 3.49 12.52
CA SER A 166 19.28 4.76 13.08
C SER A 166 18.54 5.91 12.38
N ILE A 167 17.73 6.67 13.11
CA ILE A 167 16.88 7.71 12.53
C ILE A 167 17.64 9.04 12.47
N ARG A 168 17.86 9.52 11.26
CA ARG A 168 18.37 10.85 10.94
C ARG A 168 17.22 11.70 10.42
N TYR A 169 17.21 12.99 10.75
CA TYR A 169 16.20 13.90 10.24
C TYR A 169 16.77 15.30 10.04
N ARG A 170 16.16 16.06 9.13
CA ARG A 170 16.48 17.49 8.98
C ARG A 170 15.95 18.26 10.18
N ALA A 171 16.86 18.77 11.00
CA ALA A 171 16.49 19.62 12.13
C ALA A 171 15.92 20.96 11.66
N ALA A 172 15.02 21.54 12.47
CA ALA A 172 14.58 22.91 12.31
C ALA A 172 15.79 23.84 12.26
N LYS A 173 15.84 24.76 11.28
CA LYS A 173 16.89 25.79 11.26
C LYS A 173 16.70 26.70 12.46
N SER A 174 17.70 26.83 13.33
CA SER A 174 17.70 27.90 14.33
C SER A 174 18.03 29.22 13.62
N LEU A 175 17.00 29.98 13.23
CA LEU A 175 17.17 31.34 12.71
C LEU A 175 17.00 32.32 13.88
N ASP A 176 18.11 32.75 14.48
CA ASP A 176 18.18 33.73 15.57
C ASP A 176 17.30 33.42 16.81
N ALA A 177 17.60 34.03 17.96
CA ALA A 177 16.80 33.84 19.18
C ALA A 177 15.38 34.45 19.07
N THR A 178 15.08 35.14 17.96
CA THR A 178 13.86 35.92 17.71
C THR A 178 12.86 35.22 16.80
N THR A 179 13.25 34.23 15.99
CA THR A 179 12.30 33.52 15.11
C THR A 179 11.70 32.35 15.88
N MET A 180 10.38 32.40 16.09
CA MET A 180 9.67 31.28 16.73
C MET A 180 9.68 30.05 15.83
N THR A 181 10.07 28.90 16.39
CA THR A 181 9.94 27.61 15.70
C THR A 181 8.48 27.24 15.53
N THR A 182 8.05 27.04 14.29
CA THR A 182 6.66 26.70 13.96
C THR A 182 6.43 25.18 14.01
N PHE A 183 5.17 24.75 13.93
CA PHE A 183 4.83 23.33 13.75
C PHE A 183 5.49 22.74 12.49
N ARG A 184 5.54 23.52 11.40
CA ARG A 184 6.10 23.10 10.10
C ARG A 184 7.59 22.81 10.19
N ASP A 185 8.32 23.65 10.92
CA ASP A 185 9.75 23.46 11.16
C ASP A 185 10.05 22.16 11.94
N LEU A 186 9.08 21.69 12.72
CA LEU A 186 9.21 20.50 13.56
C LEU A 186 8.67 19.23 12.91
N ILE A 187 8.15 19.28 11.67
CA ILE A 187 7.57 18.11 10.98
C ILE A 187 8.56 16.93 10.95
N PRO A 188 9.81 17.05 10.45
CA PRO A 188 10.76 15.93 10.44
C PRO A 188 11.05 15.38 11.82
N THR A 189 11.25 16.26 12.82
CA THR A 189 11.53 15.89 14.20
C THR A 189 10.38 15.12 14.84
N LYS A 190 9.14 15.59 14.64
CA LYS A 190 7.93 14.93 15.16
C LYS A 190 7.69 13.58 14.50
N LEU A 191 7.90 13.48 13.18
CA LEU A 191 7.80 12.21 12.46
C LEU A 191 8.86 11.22 12.95
N ALA A 192 10.11 11.67 13.10
CA ALA A 192 11.21 10.86 13.61
C ALA A 192 10.91 10.31 15.01
N ALA A 193 10.40 11.15 15.92
CA ALA A 193 9.98 10.73 17.26
C ALA A 193 8.85 9.69 17.21
N GLY A 194 7.82 9.91 16.38
CA GLY A 194 6.73 8.97 16.21
C GLY A 194 7.19 7.60 15.67
N VAL A 195 8.06 7.60 14.66
CA VAL A 195 8.63 6.36 14.10
C VAL A 195 9.46 5.63 15.17
N TRP A 196 10.33 6.36 15.89
CA TRP A 196 11.13 5.80 16.97
C TRP A 196 10.30 5.14 18.07
N ASP A 197 9.20 5.80 18.49
CA ASP A 197 8.29 5.29 19.50
C ASP A 197 7.62 3.97 19.06
N CYS A 198 7.27 3.84 17.78
CA CYS A 198 6.75 2.61 17.23
C CYS A 198 7.82 1.49 17.19
N LEU A 199 9.00 1.78 16.66
CA LEU A 199 10.08 0.79 16.52
C LEU A 199 10.59 0.29 17.88
N THR A 200 10.64 1.17 18.89
CA THR A 200 11.04 0.78 20.26
C THR A 200 10.07 -0.22 20.87
N LYS A 201 8.78 -0.14 20.51
CA LYS A 201 7.78 -1.16 20.92
C LYS A 201 8.04 -2.49 20.21
N TYR A 202 8.38 -2.45 18.92
CA TYR A 202 8.68 -3.66 18.14
C TYR A 202 9.83 -4.49 18.68
N LYS A 203 10.86 -3.86 19.27
CA LYS A 203 11.93 -4.59 20.00
C LYS A 203 11.39 -5.57 21.06
N LYS A 204 10.21 -5.29 21.62
CA LYS A 204 9.56 -6.09 22.67
C LYS A 204 8.43 -6.96 22.15
N THR A 205 7.73 -6.54 21.10
CA THR A 205 6.50 -7.20 20.63
C THR A 205 6.71 -8.13 19.44
N ILE A 206 7.73 -7.88 18.60
CA ILE A 206 8.00 -8.69 17.42
C ILE A 206 9.13 -9.70 17.74
N PRO A 207 8.88 -11.02 17.60
CA PRO A 207 9.91 -12.03 17.83
C PRO A 207 11.11 -11.84 16.89
N SER A 208 12.32 -11.94 17.44
CA SER A 208 13.58 -11.81 16.70
C SER A 208 13.75 -10.48 15.95
N PHE A 209 13.11 -9.41 16.41
CA PHE A 209 13.35 -8.07 15.87
C PHE A 209 14.72 -7.54 16.35
N PRO A 210 15.50 -6.84 15.49
CA PRO A 210 16.83 -6.37 15.88
C PRO A 210 16.82 -5.45 17.10
N GLN A 211 17.80 -5.63 17.98
CA GLN A 211 17.92 -4.85 19.22
C GLN A 211 18.89 -3.68 19.08
N THR A 212 19.78 -3.73 18.09
CA THR A 212 20.74 -2.69 17.71
C THR A 212 20.44 -2.21 16.29
N GLU A 213 20.96 -1.06 15.93
CA GLU A 213 20.76 -0.44 14.62
C GLU A 213 21.34 -1.32 13.50
N THR A 214 20.59 -1.49 12.42
CA THR A 214 20.94 -2.34 11.27
C THR A 214 20.96 -1.58 9.94
N CYS A 215 20.30 -0.43 9.88
CA CYS A 215 20.26 0.46 8.71
C CYS A 215 20.10 1.92 9.12
N GLU A 216 20.02 2.83 8.15
CA GLU A 216 19.75 4.26 8.38
C GLU A 216 18.40 4.65 7.77
N LEU A 217 17.63 5.47 8.49
CA LEU A 217 16.42 6.12 7.98
C LEU A 217 16.65 7.63 7.97
N LEU A 218 16.60 8.27 6.80
CA LEU A 218 16.68 9.72 6.66
C LEU A 218 15.27 10.31 6.44
N ILE A 219 14.86 11.21 7.33
CA ILE A 219 13.59 11.93 7.26
C ILE A 219 13.85 13.39 6.85
N ILE A 220 13.31 13.75 5.70
CA ILE A 220 13.35 15.10 5.14
C ILE A 220 11.93 15.59 4.86
N ASP A 221 11.78 16.90 4.79
CA ASP A 221 10.54 17.54 4.35
C ASP A 221 10.70 18.12 2.94
N ARG A 222 9.57 18.40 2.27
CA ARG A 222 9.54 18.85 0.87
C ARG A 222 10.28 20.18 0.63
N THR A 223 10.49 21.02 1.65
CA THR A 223 11.16 22.32 1.47
C THR A 223 12.64 22.22 1.13
N ILE A 224 13.24 21.02 1.19
CA ILE A 224 14.64 20.82 0.76
C ILE A 224 14.81 20.99 -0.76
N ASP A 225 13.76 20.71 -1.52
CA ASP A 225 13.74 20.81 -2.98
C ASP A 225 12.31 21.08 -3.45
N GLN A 226 12.06 22.28 -3.94
CA GLN A 226 10.74 22.68 -4.46
C GLN A 226 10.67 22.57 -5.99
N ILE A 227 11.78 22.25 -6.65
CA ILE A 227 11.90 22.27 -8.12
C ILE A 227 11.58 20.89 -8.69
N ALA A 228 12.15 19.81 -8.13
CA ALA A 228 11.97 18.46 -8.68
C ALA A 228 10.49 18.04 -8.88
N PRO A 229 9.52 18.39 -8.03
CA PRO A 229 8.13 17.97 -8.22
C PRO A 229 7.38 18.70 -9.33
N VAL A 230 7.91 19.82 -9.86
CA VAL A 230 7.21 20.69 -10.82
C VAL A 230 7.90 20.76 -12.18
N ILE A 231 9.08 20.18 -12.32
CA ILE A 231 9.77 20.10 -13.62
C ILE A 231 9.19 18.97 -14.45
N HIS A 232 9.10 19.18 -15.77
CA HIS A 232 8.85 18.11 -16.72
C HIS A 232 10.10 17.23 -16.82
N GLU A 233 9.94 15.95 -16.48
CA GLU A 233 11.01 14.96 -16.54
C GLU A 233 11.01 14.16 -17.84
N TRP A 234 12.21 13.74 -18.27
CA TRP A 234 12.41 13.11 -19.58
C TRP A 234 12.65 11.59 -19.51
N THR A 235 12.66 11.02 -18.31
CA THR A 235 12.61 9.58 -18.13
C THR A 235 11.24 9.04 -18.48
N TYR A 236 11.18 7.86 -19.10
CA TYR A 236 9.94 7.33 -19.68
C TYR A 236 8.78 7.26 -18.66
N ASP A 237 9.04 6.75 -17.46
CA ASP A 237 8.06 6.64 -16.37
C ASP A 237 7.48 7.99 -15.94
N ALA A 238 8.37 8.91 -15.55
CA ALA A 238 7.98 10.24 -15.09
C ALA A 238 7.20 10.99 -16.17
N MET A 239 7.64 10.91 -17.43
CA MET A 239 6.95 11.55 -18.56
C MET A 239 5.57 10.95 -18.81
N CYS A 240 5.38 9.64 -18.64
CA CYS A 240 4.08 8.99 -18.72
C CYS A 240 3.12 9.50 -17.62
N HIS A 241 3.56 9.54 -16.37
CA HIS A 241 2.74 9.99 -15.25
C HIS A 241 2.42 11.50 -15.29
N ASP A 242 3.25 12.29 -15.94
CA ASP A 242 3.10 13.73 -16.10
C ASP A 242 2.18 14.09 -17.29
N LEU A 243 2.43 13.49 -18.46
CA LEU A 243 1.77 13.91 -19.72
C LEU A 243 0.56 13.07 -20.12
N LEU A 244 0.39 11.87 -19.55
CA LEU A 244 -0.72 10.98 -19.88
C LEU A 244 -1.77 10.97 -18.75
N ASN A 245 -3.03 10.79 -19.13
CA ASN A 245 -4.12 10.61 -18.18
C ASN A 245 -4.08 9.20 -17.59
N MET A 246 -3.19 8.99 -16.61
CA MET A 246 -3.05 7.74 -15.86
C MET A 246 -3.83 7.80 -14.55
N GLU A 247 -4.41 6.66 -14.16
CA GLU A 247 -5.01 6.48 -12.83
C GLU A 247 -4.15 5.48 -12.05
N GLY A 248 -3.23 6.00 -11.21
CA GLY A 248 -2.13 5.19 -10.69
C GLY A 248 -1.28 4.66 -11.84
N ASN A 249 -1.03 3.35 -11.89
CA ASN A 249 -0.26 2.71 -12.96
C ASN A 249 -1.12 2.26 -14.15
N LYS A 250 -2.41 2.59 -14.14
CA LYS A 250 -3.35 2.21 -15.20
C LYS A 250 -3.34 3.25 -16.31
N TYR A 251 -2.98 2.81 -17.50
CA TYR A 251 -3.14 3.56 -18.73
C TYR A 251 -4.29 2.98 -19.57
N VAL A 252 -5.14 3.85 -20.10
CA VAL A 252 -6.25 3.46 -20.96
C VAL A 252 -6.05 4.06 -22.35
N HIS A 253 -5.95 3.20 -23.36
CA HIS A 253 -5.80 3.60 -24.74
C HIS A 253 -6.98 3.12 -25.58
N GLU A 254 -7.50 3.99 -26.45
CA GLU A 254 -8.53 3.63 -27.42
C GLU A 254 -7.90 3.09 -28.69
N VAL A 255 -8.23 1.86 -29.04
CA VAL A 255 -7.83 1.25 -30.31
C VAL A 255 -9.01 1.22 -31.28
N PRO A 256 -8.77 1.33 -32.59
CA PRO A 256 -9.82 1.16 -33.59
C PRO A 256 -10.57 -0.17 -33.41
N GLY A 257 -11.90 -0.11 -33.41
CA GLY A 257 -12.73 -1.30 -33.33
C GLY A 257 -12.54 -2.22 -34.53
N LYS A 258 -12.70 -3.52 -34.32
CA LYS A 258 -12.65 -4.49 -35.43
C LYS A 258 -13.75 -4.19 -36.44
N ALA A 259 -13.42 -4.24 -37.73
CA ALA A 259 -14.36 -4.11 -38.86
C ALA A 259 -15.28 -2.87 -38.82
N GLY A 260 -14.76 -1.70 -38.40
CA GLY A 260 -15.53 -0.45 -38.37
C GLY A 260 -16.49 -0.30 -37.18
N GLY A 261 -16.37 -1.17 -36.17
CA GLY A 261 -17.05 -1.02 -34.89
C GLY A 261 -16.55 0.19 -34.08
N PRO A 262 -17.25 0.53 -32.97
CA PRO A 262 -16.82 1.61 -32.09
C PRO A 262 -15.41 1.34 -31.53
N PRO A 263 -14.64 2.39 -31.19
CA PRO A 263 -13.32 2.24 -30.57
C PRO A 263 -13.36 1.33 -29.35
N GLU A 264 -12.42 0.41 -29.26
CA GLU A 264 -12.26 -0.47 -28.11
C GLU A 264 -11.31 0.20 -27.10
N ARG A 265 -11.73 0.30 -25.84
CA ARG A 265 -10.86 0.77 -24.76
C ARG A 265 -10.02 -0.40 -24.26
N LYS A 266 -8.70 -0.28 -24.37
CA LYS A 266 -7.74 -1.22 -23.80
C LYS A 266 -7.11 -0.62 -22.56
N GLU A 267 -7.23 -1.35 -21.46
CA GLU A 267 -6.60 -1.01 -20.20
C GLU A 267 -5.29 -1.80 -20.07
N VAL A 268 -4.23 -1.11 -19.68
CA VAL A 268 -2.90 -1.68 -19.46
C VAL A 268 -2.40 -1.21 -18.11
N LEU A 269 -1.82 -2.13 -17.34
CA LEU A 269 -1.16 -1.85 -16.08
C LEU A 269 0.35 -1.84 -16.31
N LEU A 270 1.00 -0.73 -15.98
CA LEU A 270 2.44 -0.54 -16.08
C LEU A 270 3.10 -0.88 -14.74
N GLU A 271 3.49 -2.15 -14.56
CA GLU A 271 3.93 -2.70 -13.27
C GLU A 271 5.22 -3.51 -13.41
N ASP A 272 5.81 -3.91 -12.27
CA ASP A 272 7.05 -4.70 -12.21
C ASP A 272 6.94 -6.08 -12.88
N HIS A 273 5.74 -6.56 -13.19
CA HIS A 273 5.57 -7.81 -13.93
C HIS A 273 5.78 -7.67 -15.45
N ASP A 274 5.82 -6.44 -15.98
CA ASP A 274 6.11 -6.18 -17.39
C ASP A 274 7.63 -6.00 -17.56
N PRO A 275 8.33 -6.97 -18.19
CA PRO A 275 9.78 -6.90 -18.34
C PRO A 275 10.23 -5.73 -19.23
N LEU A 276 9.40 -5.31 -20.19
CA LEU A 276 9.72 -4.16 -21.04
C LEU A 276 9.59 -2.87 -20.25
N TRP A 277 8.55 -2.76 -19.43
CA TRP A 277 8.40 -1.62 -18.53
C TRP A 277 9.59 -1.50 -17.57
N LEU A 278 9.93 -2.58 -16.85
CA LEU A 278 11.07 -2.60 -15.93
C LEU A 278 12.39 -2.18 -16.58
N GLU A 279 12.63 -2.63 -17.82
CA GLU A 279 13.85 -2.31 -18.55
C GLU A 279 13.91 -0.84 -19.00
N LEU A 280 12.77 -0.26 -19.37
CA LEU A 280 12.70 1.03 -20.07
C LEU A 280 12.27 2.20 -19.19
N ARG A 281 11.57 1.97 -18.08
CA ARG A 281 10.90 3.01 -17.26
C ARG A 281 11.84 4.13 -16.80
N HIS A 282 13.11 3.81 -16.51
CA HIS A 282 14.10 4.78 -16.06
C HIS A 282 15.02 5.31 -17.18
N ALA A 283 14.82 4.87 -18.43
CA ALA A 283 15.58 5.37 -19.57
C ALA A 283 15.03 6.73 -20.03
N HIS A 284 15.90 7.56 -20.61
CA HIS A 284 15.47 8.76 -21.31
C HIS A 284 14.52 8.38 -22.46
N ILE A 285 13.47 9.16 -22.70
CA ILE A 285 12.40 8.83 -23.67
C ILE A 285 12.92 8.55 -25.09
N ALA A 286 13.95 9.27 -25.53
CA ALA A 286 14.58 9.05 -26.83
C ALA A 286 15.18 7.63 -26.94
N ASP A 287 15.92 7.20 -25.92
CA ASP A 287 16.54 5.87 -25.86
C ASP A 287 15.47 4.78 -25.71
N ALA A 288 14.45 5.04 -24.89
CA ALA A 288 13.34 4.11 -24.69
C ALA A 288 12.61 3.82 -26.01
N SER A 289 12.33 4.87 -26.80
CA SER A 289 11.69 4.77 -28.12
C SER A 289 12.52 3.94 -29.11
N GLU A 290 13.82 4.21 -29.21
CA GLU A 290 14.72 3.46 -30.09
C GLU A 290 14.80 1.97 -29.69
N ARG A 291 15.01 1.70 -28.40
CA ARG A 291 15.09 0.32 -27.89
C ARG A 291 13.79 -0.44 -28.09
N LEU A 292 12.65 0.19 -27.87
CA LEU A 292 11.34 -0.43 -28.09
C LEU A 292 11.13 -0.76 -29.57
N HIS A 293 11.49 0.15 -30.48
CA HIS A 293 11.41 -0.08 -31.92
C HIS A 293 12.30 -1.26 -32.36
N LEU A 294 13.54 -1.32 -31.87
CA LEU A 294 14.46 -2.42 -32.16
C LEU A 294 13.94 -3.76 -31.63
N LYS A 295 13.39 -3.79 -30.42
CA LYS A 295 12.77 -4.99 -29.83
C LYS A 295 11.56 -5.46 -30.62
N MET A 296 10.68 -4.56 -31.03
CA MET A 296 9.51 -4.88 -31.86
C MET A 296 9.94 -5.47 -33.21
N THR A 297 10.91 -4.83 -33.88
CA THR A 297 11.45 -5.31 -35.15
C THR A 297 12.09 -6.70 -35.01
N SER A 298 12.89 -6.92 -33.97
CA SER A 298 13.47 -8.23 -33.65
C SER A 298 12.39 -9.28 -33.36
N PHE A 299 11.36 -8.94 -32.59
CA PHE A 299 10.24 -9.83 -32.29
C PHE A 299 9.50 -10.25 -33.55
N MET A 300 9.17 -9.30 -34.43
CA MET A 300 8.53 -9.57 -35.72
C MET A 300 9.41 -10.44 -36.61
N SER A 301 10.73 -10.22 -36.65
CA SER A 301 11.64 -11.04 -37.48
C SER A 301 11.70 -12.50 -37.03
N LYS A 302 11.53 -12.77 -35.73
CA LYS A 302 11.64 -14.10 -35.13
C LYS A 302 10.30 -14.85 -35.07
N ASN A 303 9.17 -14.14 -35.09
CA ASN A 303 7.84 -14.73 -34.97
C ASN A 303 7.02 -14.61 -36.24
N LYS A 304 7.01 -15.68 -37.05
CA LYS A 304 6.24 -15.77 -38.31
C LYS A 304 4.73 -15.51 -38.12
N ALA A 305 4.14 -15.90 -36.99
CA ALA A 305 2.72 -15.64 -36.70
C ALA A 305 2.41 -14.14 -36.49
N ALA A 306 3.36 -13.37 -35.93
CA ALA A 306 3.22 -11.93 -35.73
C ALA A 306 3.36 -11.15 -37.06
N GLN A 307 4.13 -11.66 -38.02
CA GLN A 307 4.24 -11.08 -39.36
C GLN A 307 2.93 -11.13 -40.14
N ILE A 308 2.12 -12.18 -39.92
CA ILE A 308 0.86 -12.41 -40.65
C ILE A 308 -0.23 -11.40 -40.22
N GLN A 309 -0.30 -11.02 -38.94
CA GLN A 309 -1.30 -10.07 -38.43
C GLN A 309 -1.04 -8.61 -38.81
N HIS A 310 0.20 -8.24 -39.14
CA HIS A 310 0.55 -6.88 -39.59
C HIS A 310 0.52 -6.71 -41.11
N GLY A 311 0.35 -7.81 -41.87
CA GLY A 311 0.32 -7.83 -43.33
C GLY A 311 -1.07 -7.98 -43.96
N SER A 312 -2.15 -7.77 -43.21
CA SER A 312 -3.54 -7.77 -43.70
C SER A 312 -4.23 -6.44 -43.39
#